data_AF-A0A2V5QY47-F1
#
_entry.id   AF-A0A2V5QY47-F1
#
_cell.length_a   1.000
_cell.length_b   1.000
_cell.length_c   1.000
_cell.angle_alpha   90.00
_cell.angle_beta   90.00
_cell.angle_gamma   90.00
#
_symmetry.space_group_name_H-M   'P 1'
#
loop_
_entity.id
_entity.type
_entity.pdbx_description
1 polymer ?
#
loop_
_entity_poly.entity_id
_entity_poly.type
_entity_poly.pdbx_seq_one_letter_code
_entity_poly.pdbx_strand_id
1 'polypeptide(L)'
;MRNRPIWFVVFSLVSAACSLRAQDAITSTSTGQEETAEAEEVVVSATRFDIPLDQSPASVSVITSEDIEQKQIQRVSNALREVPGLSVVQTGTAGQLTSVFMRGLPSQDMQVLLNGIPINQGLAGQFDFANLTTDDIDRIEVVRGPQSTLYGPRALAGVIQIFTKRGEGQPGISLSAEGGSYDTFREWSQSDGKIDNFDYSVGASRLDTDNARPNNNYRNTAGIADVGWSPNEQLRIGSLFTYSVSDT
;
A
#
# COMPACT_ATOMS: atom_id res chain seq x y z
N MET A 1 -12.82 21.45 -47.53
CA MET A 1 -13.43 22.50 -46.70
C MET A 1 -14.13 21.86 -45.51
N ARG A 2 -13.54 21.93 -44.30
CA ARG A 2 -14.16 22.35 -43.01
C ARG A 2 -13.15 22.05 -41.89
N ASN A 3 -12.27 23.00 -41.62
CA ASN A 3 -11.32 22.96 -40.49
C ASN A 3 -12.09 23.13 -39.17
N ARG A 4 -11.72 22.36 -38.13
CA ARG A 4 -12.15 22.57 -36.74
C ARG A 4 -10.93 23.00 -35.92
N PRO A 5 -11.00 24.09 -35.14
CA PRO A 5 -9.85 24.59 -34.39
C PRO A 5 -9.66 23.81 -33.07
N ILE A 6 -8.40 23.49 -32.80
CA ILE A 6 -7.86 22.97 -31.54
C ILE A 6 -7.71 24.16 -30.58
N TRP A 7 -8.21 24.05 -29.35
CA TRP A 7 -7.99 25.03 -28.29
C TRP A 7 -6.90 24.51 -27.34
N PHE A 8 -5.79 25.24 -27.25
CA PHE A 8 -4.81 25.14 -26.17
C PHE A 8 -5.05 26.31 -25.21
N VAL A 9 -5.25 26.04 -23.92
CA VAL A 9 -5.25 27.07 -22.87
C VAL A 9 -3.94 26.92 -22.10
N VAL A 10 -3.03 27.88 -22.31
CA VAL A 10 -1.82 28.08 -21.52
C VAL A 10 -2.15 29.17 -20.50
N PHE A 11 -2.03 28.86 -19.21
CA PHE A 11 -2.12 29.86 -18.14
C PHE A 11 -0.72 30.06 -17.56
N SER A 12 -0.09 31.19 -17.90
CA SER A 12 1.18 31.64 -17.31
C SER A 12 0.91 32.99 -16.65
N LEU A 13 1.20 33.10 -15.36
CA LEU A 13 1.07 34.34 -14.60
C LEU A 13 2.40 34.61 -13.90
N VAL A 14 3.25 35.35 -14.60
CA VAL A 14 4.48 35.96 -14.09
C VAL A 14 4.09 37.33 -13.55
N SER A 15 4.39 37.60 -12.28
CA SER A 15 4.49 38.97 -11.79
C SER A 15 5.72 39.10 -10.89
N ALA A 16 6.70 39.81 -11.42
CA ALA A 16 7.95 40.15 -10.77
C ALA A 16 7.77 41.43 -9.94
N ALA A 17 8.20 41.41 -8.68
CA ALA A 17 8.53 42.61 -7.92
C ALA A 17 9.87 42.39 -7.22
N CYS A 18 10.92 42.87 -7.88
CA CYS A 18 12.27 42.98 -7.34
C CYS A 18 12.30 44.13 -6.32
N SER A 19 12.69 43.85 -5.08
CA SER A 19 12.98 44.88 -4.07
C SER A 19 14.33 44.57 -3.43
N LEU A 20 15.29 45.45 -3.69
CA LEU A 20 16.69 45.40 -3.31
C LEU A 20 16.88 45.93 -1.87
N ARG A 21 17.37 45.12 -0.92
CA ARG A 21 17.95 45.60 0.35
C ARG A 21 19.09 44.70 0.86
N ALA A 22 20.22 45.37 1.12
CA ALA A 22 21.39 45.07 1.96
C ALA A 22 21.71 43.62 2.37
N GLN A 23 22.89 43.15 1.96
CA GLN A 23 23.58 41.98 2.52
C GLN A 23 24.32 42.38 3.80
N ASP A 24 23.81 41.94 4.94
CA ASP A 24 24.62 41.77 6.14
C ASP A 24 25.05 40.29 6.21
N ALA A 25 26.37 40.08 6.17
CA ALA A 25 26.98 38.77 6.28
C ALA A 25 26.86 38.26 7.72
N ILE A 26 25.90 37.36 7.97
CA ILE A 26 25.83 36.58 9.19
C ILE A 26 26.59 35.27 8.92
N THR A 27 27.81 35.21 9.45
CA THR A 27 28.56 33.96 9.60
C THR A 27 27.81 33.07 10.58
N SER A 28 26.96 32.18 10.07
CA SER A 28 26.39 31.10 10.85
C SER A 28 27.43 29.99 10.98
N THR A 29 28.13 29.97 12.11
CA THR A 29 28.87 28.80 12.57
C THR A 29 27.86 27.66 12.75
N SER A 30 27.84 26.72 11.81
CA SER A 30 27.09 25.47 11.95
C SER A 30 27.80 24.60 12.99
N THR A 31 27.38 24.71 14.24
CA THR A 31 27.62 23.67 15.24
C THR A 31 26.89 22.43 14.74
N GLY A 32 27.63 21.45 14.23
CA GLY A 32 27.10 20.13 13.92
C GLY A 32 26.62 19.49 15.20
N GLN A 33 25.31 19.58 15.45
CA GLN A 33 24.64 18.57 16.25
C GLN A 33 24.49 17.37 15.31
N GLU A 34 25.31 16.35 15.53
CA GLU A 34 25.01 15.00 15.09
C GLU A 34 23.71 14.60 15.80
N GLU A 35 22.59 14.90 15.15
CA GLU A 35 21.34 14.21 15.38
C GLU A 35 21.60 12.79 14.88
N THR A 36 21.98 11.92 15.82
CA THR A 36 21.95 10.48 15.60
C THR A 36 20.54 10.18 15.12
N ALA A 37 20.37 9.95 13.82
CA ALA A 37 19.13 9.43 13.28
C ALA A 37 18.93 8.06 13.92
N GLU A 38 18.21 8.03 15.05
CA GLU A 38 17.66 6.80 15.58
C GLU A 38 16.81 6.23 14.46
N ALA A 39 17.27 5.11 13.90
CA ALA A 39 16.50 4.39 12.91
C ALA A 39 15.17 4.03 13.56
N GLU A 40 14.06 4.45 12.95
CA GLU A 40 12.72 4.14 13.46
C GLU A 40 12.59 2.63 13.67
N GLU A 41 12.22 2.26 14.89
CA GLU A 41 12.10 0.86 15.29
C GLU A 41 10.88 0.24 14.60
N VAL A 42 11.12 -0.54 13.55
CA VAL A 42 10.05 -1.22 12.83
C VAL A 42 9.53 -2.38 13.69
N VAL A 43 8.32 -2.20 14.22
CA VAL A 43 7.62 -3.22 15.00
C VAL A 43 6.89 -4.17 14.06
N VAL A 44 7.08 -5.47 14.27
CA VAL A 44 6.42 -6.54 13.52
C VAL A 44 5.43 -7.24 14.44
N SER A 45 4.24 -7.50 13.92
CA SER A 45 3.16 -8.17 14.65
C SER A 45 2.81 -9.53 14.04
N ALA A 46 3.40 -9.89 12.90
CA ALA A 46 3.23 -11.18 12.24
C ALA A 46 3.77 -12.40 13.04
N THR A 47 4.37 -12.17 14.22
CA THR A 47 4.67 -13.19 15.25
C THR A 47 3.62 -13.26 16.38
N ARG A 48 2.45 -12.60 16.22
CA ARG A 48 1.36 -12.41 17.20
C ARG A 48 1.65 -11.47 18.38
N PHE A 49 2.88 -11.01 18.52
CA PHE A 49 3.28 -10.02 19.50
C PHE A 49 4.11 -8.96 18.81
N ASP A 50 3.88 -7.72 19.20
CA ASP A 50 4.63 -6.55 18.76
C ASP A 50 6.06 -6.67 19.26
N ILE A 51 6.99 -7.00 18.35
CA ILE A 51 8.42 -7.10 18.64
C ILE A 51 9.22 -6.28 17.63
N PRO A 52 10.32 -5.67 18.05
CA PRO A 52 11.26 -5.02 17.13
C PRO A 52 11.77 -6.01 16.08
N LEU A 53 11.89 -5.55 14.83
CA LEU A 53 12.30 -6.40 13.70
C LEU A 53 13.66 -7.08 13.94
N ASP A 54 14.59 -6.39 14.59
CA ASP A 54 15.94 -6.88 14.92
C ASP A 54 15.94 -7.96 16.02
N GLN A 55 14.89 -8.02 16.83
CA GLN A 55 14.67 -9.02 17.88
C GLN A 55 13.79 -10.19 17.40
N SER A 56 13.27 -10.14 16.17
CA SER A 56 12.45 -11.21 15.63
C SER A 56 13.26 -12.50 15.42
N PRO A 57 12.83 -13.64 15.99
CA PRO A 57 13.46 -14.94 15.74
C PRO A 57 13.13 -15.50 14.35
N ALA A 58 12.15 -14.91 13.65
CA ALA A 58 11.75 -15.29 12.30
C ALA A 58 12.37 -14.38 11.24
N SER A 59 12.54 -14.91 10.02
CA SER A 59 12.98 -14.11 8.88
C SER A 59 11.82 -13.28 8.36
N VAL A 60 11.80 -11.99 8.73
CA VAL A 60 10.74 -11.05 8.36
C VAL A 60 11.25 -10.05 7.33
N SER A 61 10.38 -9.60 6.45
CA SER A 61 10.56 -8.36 5.69
C SER A 61 9.34 -7.48 5.86
N VAL A 62 9.56 -6.18 5.92
CA VAL A 62 8.51 -5.16 6.03
C VAL A 62 8.65 -4.26 4.81
N ILE A 63 7.52 -3.94 4.19
CA ILE A 63 7.41 -2.92 3.13
C ILE A 63 6.45 -1.87 3.68
N THR A 64 6.93 -0.66 3.91
CA THR A 64 6.11 0.42 4.48
C THR A 64 5.39 1.22 3.40
N SER A 65 4.47 2.09 3.81
CA SER A 65 3.76 2.99 2.89
C SER A 65 4.75 3.94 2.21
N GLU A 66 5.80 4.37 2.90
CA GLU A 66 6.86 5.23 2.37
C GLU A 66 7.65 4.49 1.29
N ASP A 67 7.98 3.21 1.48
CA ASP A 67 8.62 2.39 0.45
C ASP A 67 7.74 2.29 -0.82
N ILE A 68 6.44 2.05 -0.62
CA ILE A 68 5.44 1.93 -1.68
C ILE A 68 5.34 3.24 -2.45
N GLU A 69 5.26 4.36 -1.75
CA GLU A 69 5.15 5.70 -2.33
C GLU A 69 6.43 6.11 -3.05
N GLN A 70 7.61 5.94 -2.45
CA GLN A 70 8.90 6.29 -3.07
C GLN A 70 9.15 5.52 -4.37
N LYS A 71 8.75 4.25 -4.40
CA LYS A 71 8.93 3.37 -5.58
C LYS A 71 7.75 3.40 -6.53
N GLN A 72 6.69 4.16 -6.20
CA GLN A 72 5.45 4.26 -7.00
C GLN A 72 4.84 2.87 -7.30
N ILE A 73 4.85 1.98 -6.30
CA ILE A 73 4.32 0.63 -6.42
C ILE A 73 2.79 0.71 -6.37
N GLN A 74 2.11 0.23 -7.42
CA GLN A 74 0.65 0.30 -7.54
C GLN A 74 -0.09 -0.98 -7.10
N ARG A 75 0.63 -2.12 -7.01
CA ARG A 75 0.05 -3.44 -6.75
C ARG A 75 0.83 -4.18 -5.69
N VAL A 76 0.13 -4.91 -4.82
CA VAL A 76 0.77 -5.73 -3.78
C VAL A 76 1.67 -6.78 -4.40
N SER A 77 1.25 -7.39 -5.51
CA SER A 77 2.08 -8.35 -6.24
C SER A 77 3.42 -7.75 -6.71
N ASN A 78 3.47 -6.46 -7.02
CA ASN A 78 4.72 -5.77 -7.35
C ASN A 78 5.57 -5.54 -6.10
N ALA A 79 4.97 -5.09 -4.99
CA ALA A 79 5.67 -4.95 -3.70
C ALA A 79 6.31 -6.27 -3.26
N LEU A 80 5.57 -7.37 -3.37
CA LEU A 80 6.05 -8.70 -2.99
C LEU A 80 7.20 -9.23 -3.86
N ARG A 81 7.42 -8.70 -5.07
CA ARG A 81 8.58 -9.05 -5.90
C ARG A 81 9.89 -8.54 -5.32
N GLU A 82 9.85 -7.53 -4.47
CA GLU A 82 11.05 -6.95 -3.84
C GLU A 82 11.49 -7.74 -2.61
N VAL A 83 10.63 -8.61 -2.09
CA VAL A 83 10.93 -9.40 -0.90
C VAL A 83 11.83 -10.59 -1.25
N PRO A 84 13.00 -10.73 -0.60
CA PRO A 84 13.88 -11.87 -0.81
C PRO A 84 13.19 -13.20 -0.52
N GLY A 85 13.38 -14.17 -1.40
CA GLY A 85 12.79 -15.51 -1.26
C GLY A 85 11.31 -15.62 -1.65
N LEU A 86 10.71 -14.54 -2.17
CA LEU A 86 9.42 -14.60 -2.86
C LEU A 86 9.65 -14.64 -4.37
N SER A 87 8.74 -15.32 -5.07
CA SER A 87 8.63 -15.30 -6.53
C SER A 87 7.18 -15.09 -6.90
N VAL A 88 6.92 -14.08 -7.72
CA VAL A 88 5.56 -13.72 -8.15
C VAL A 88 5.38 -14.08 -9.60
N VAL A 89 4.43 -14.97 -9.88
CA VAL A 89 4.11 -15.47 -11.22
C VAL A 89 2.74 -14.94 -11.61
N GLN A 90 2.70 -14.14 -12.67
CA GLN A 90 1.47 -13.58 -13.24
C GLN A 90 1.23 -14.20 -14.62
N THR A 91 0.04 -14.74 -14.85
CA THR A 91 -0.30 -15.45 -16.08
C THR A 91 -1.00 -14.53 -17.07
N GLY A 92 -0.25 -13.60 -17.67
CA GLY A 92 -0.76 -12.65 -18.66
C GLY A 92 -0.58 -11.20 -18.24
N THR A 93 -1.56 -10.35 -18.55
CA THR A 93 -1.52 -8.90 -18.28
C THR A 93 -2.18 -8.54 -16.95
N ALA A 94 -2.35 -7.24 -16.66
CA ALA A 94 -3.07 -6.79 -15.47
C ALA A 94 -4.46 -7.44 -15.37
N GLY A 95 -4.85 -7.83 -14.15
CA GLY A 95 -6.12 -8.52 -13.88
C GLY A 95 -6.09 -10.03 -14.06
N GLN A 96 -5.02 -10.59 -14.63
CA GLN A 96 -4.87 -12.03 -14.77
C GLN A 96 -4.27 -12.68 -13.52
N LEU A 97 -4.59 -13.96 -13.31
CA LEU A 97 -4.19 -14.77 -12.16
C LEU A 97 -2.73 -14.52 -11.75
N THR A 98 -2.55 -14.08 -10.51
CA THR A 98 -1.23 -13.76 -9.95
C THR A 98 -1.01 -14.56 -8.66
N SER A 99 -0.03 -15.45 -8.71
CA SER A 99 0.35 -16.35 -7.61
C SER A 99 1.70 -15.97 -7.03
N VAL A 100 1.83 -16.11 -5.71
CA VAL A 100 3.08 -15.89 -4.99
C VAL A 100 3.61 -17.22 -4.46
N PHE A 101 4.90 -17.45 -4.66
CA PHE A 101 5.64 -18.58 -4.14
C PHE A 101 6.64 -18.08 -3.10
N MET A 102 6.83 -18.81 -2.02
CA MET A 102 7.76 -18.44 -0.96
C MET A 102 8.71 -19.60 -0.70
N ARG A 103 10.01 -19.38 -0.91
CA ARG A 103 11.07 -20.41 -0.82
C ARG A 103 10.75 -21.69 -1.61
N GLY A 104 10.11 -21.53 -2.77
CA GLY A 104 9.71 -22.63 -3.67
C GLY A 104 8.38 -23.32 -3.32
N LEU A 105 7.75 -22.97 -2.20
CA LEU A 105 6.43 -23.50 -1.83
C LEU A 105 5.30 -22.69 -2.50
N PRO A 106 4.19 -23.34 -2.90
CA PRO A 106 3.08 -22.72 -3.62
C PRO A 106 2.20 -21.83 -2.73
N SER A 107 1.42 -20.95 -3.36
CA SER A 107 0.53 -20.00 -2.66
C SER A 107 -0.52 -20.65 -1.76
N GLN A 108 -0.91 -21.90 -2.02
CA GLN A 108 -1.87 -22.65 -1.17
C GLN A 108 -1.30 -23.00 0.21
N ASP A 109 0.03 -23.04 0.34
CA ASP A 109 0.76 -23.31 1.57
C ASP A 109 1.17 -22.01 2.29
N MET A 110 0.61 -20.88 1.88
CA MET A 110 0.85 -19.55 2.44
C MET A 110 -0.43 -18.95 3.01
N GLN A 111 -0.35 -18.44 4.25
CA GLN A 111 -1.46 -17.73 4.87
C GLN A 111 -1.37 -16.24 4.53
N VAL A 112 -2.41 -15.71 3.91
CA VAL A 112 -2.55 -14.27 3.63
C VAL A 112 -3.57 -13.69 4.58
N LEU A 113 -3.23 -12.58 5.21
CA LEU A 113 -4.02 -11.92 6.22
C LEU A 113 -4.17 -10.44 5.85
N LEU A 114 -5.35 -9.89 6.09
CA LEU A 114 -5.62 -8.46 6.05
C LEU A 114 -6.03 -8.01 7.44
N ASN A 115 -5.24 -7.13 8.08
CA ASN A 115 -5.46 -6.70 9.46
C ASN A 115 -5.69 -7.87 10.44
N GLY A 116 -4.91 -8.95 10.32
CA GLY A 116 -5.06 -10.18 11.12
C GLY A 116 -6.14 -11.15 10.67
N ILE A 117 -6.97 -10.82 9.67
CA ILE A 117 -8.09 -11.64 9.19
C ILE A 117 -7.64 -12.46 7.96
N PRO A 118 -7.80 -13.80 7.96
CA PRO A 118 -7.56 -14.64 6.78
C PRO A 118 -8.38 -14.23 5.56
N ILE A 119 -7.70 -13.98 4.44
CA ILE A 119 -8.34 -13.63 3.16
C ILE A 119 -8.11 -14.66 2.05
N ASN A 120 -7.45 -15.80 2.34
CA ASN A 120 -7.35 -16.90 1.37
C ASN A 120 -8.76 -17.36 0.94
N GLN A 121 -9.03 -17.40 -0.36
CA GLN A 121 -10.33 -17.75 -0.93
C GLN A 121 -10.28 -19.07 -1.71
N GLY A 122 -11.45 -19.61 -2.04
CA GLY A 122 -11.60 -20.73 -2.97
C GLY A 122 -11.27 -22.12 -2.39
N LEU A 123 -11.63 -23.15 -3.16
CA LEU A 123 -11.48 -24.55 -2.78
C LEU A 123 -10.02 -24.99 -2.64
N ALA A 124 -9.12 -24.37 -3.40
CA ALA A 124 -7.68 -24.64 -3.37
C ALA A 124 -6.94 -23.91 -2.24
N GLY A 125 -7.58 -22.97 -1.53
CA GLY A 125 -6.98 -22.24 -0.41
C GLY A 125 -5.86 -21.24 -0.79
N GLN A 126 -5.65 -20.99 -2.08
CA GLN A 126 -4.72 -19.99 -2.58
C GLN A 126 -5.35 -18.58 -2.57
N PHE A 127 -4.52 -17.54 -2.57
CA PHE A 127 -4.97 -16.15 -2.73
C PHE A 127 -4.52 -15.63 -4.09
N ASP A 128 -5.42 -14.99 -4.84
CA ASP A 128 -5.08 -14.33 -6.10
C ASP A 128 -4.72 -12.86 -5.84
N PHE A 129 -3.47 -12.50 -6.12
CA PHE A 129 -2.94 -11.16 -5.90
C PHE A 129 -3.18 -10.21 -7.08
N ALA A 130 -3.92 -10.63 -8.11
CA ALA A 130 -4.08 -9.85 -9.35
C ALA A 130 -4.72 -8.47 -9.13
N ASN A 131 -5.70 -8.40 -8.21
CA ASN A 131 -6.57 -7.24 -8.02
C ASN A 131 -6.26 -6.41 -6.77
N LEU A 132 -5.27 -6.85 -5.96
CA LEU A 132 -4.94 -6.16 -4.71
C LEU A 132 -3.98 -4.99 -4.97
N THR A 133 -4.47 -3.78 -4.74
CA THR A 133 -3.73 -2.54 -4.90
C THR A 133 -3.05 -2.11 -3.59
N THR A 134 -2.13 -1.16 -3.68
CA THR A 134 -1.37 -0.61 -2.54
C THR A 134 -1.91 0.72 -2.03
N ASP A 135 -3.00 1.25 -2.62
CA ASP A 135 -3.51 2.60 -2.33
C ASP A 135 -3.73 2.83 -0.82
N ASP A 136 -4.38 1.87 -0.16
CA ASP A 136 -4.79 1.92 1.24
C ASP A 136 -3.88 1.13 2.20
N ILE A 137 -2.70 0.75 1.74
CA ILE A 137 -1.80 -0.10 2.52
C ILE A 137 -0.89 0.78 3.37
N ASP A 138 -0.89 0.50 4.67
CA ASP A 138 0.05 1.07 5.62
C ASP A 138 1.39 0.33 5.53
N ARG A 139 1.35 -1.00 5.64
CA ARG A 139 2.54 -1.83 5.47
C ARG A 139 2.20 -3.27 5.13
N ILE A 140 3.19 -3.99 4.61
CA ILE A 140 3.13 -5.41 4.32
C ILE A 140 4.25 -6.10 5.10
N GLU A 141 3.87 -6.98 6.01
CA GLU A 141 4.79 -7.83 6.78
C GLU A 141 4.82 -9.23 6.15
N VAL A 142 6.01 -9.73 5.83
CA VAL A 142 6.22 -11.05 5.24
C VAL A 142 7.11 -11.88 6.14
N VAL A 143 6.53 -12.91 6.75
CA VAL A 143 7.24 -13.88 7.60
C VAL A 143 7.52 -15.14 6.80
N ARG A 144 8.81 -15.42 6.57
CA ARG A 144 9.23 -16.57 5.75
C ARG A 144 9.55 -17.80 6.59
N GLY A 145 8.99 -18.92 6.19
CA GLY A 145 9.18 -20.22 6.82
C GLY A 145 7.94 -20.67 7.60
N PRO A 146 7.98 -21.89 8.19
CA PRO A 146 6.80 -22.50 8.80
C PRO A 146 6.25 -21.68 9.98
N GLN A 147 4.96 -21.33 9.90
CA GLN A 147 4.20 -20.59 10.91
C GLN A 147 2.87 -21.29 11.28
N SER A 148 2.77 -22.59 10.99
CA SER A 148 1.53 -23.36 11.17
C SER A 148 1.05 -23.43 12.62
N THR A 149 1.95 -23.28 13.59
CA THR A 149 1.61 -23.24 15.02
C THR A 149 0.75 -22.03 15.39
N LEU A 150 0.98 -20.87 14.75
CA LEU A 150 0.30 -19.61 15.07
C LEU A 150 -0.86 -19.27 14.12
N TYR A 151 -0.79 -19.74 12.87
CA TYR A 151 -1.71 -19.36 11.79
C TYR A 151 -2.42 -20.55 11.14
N GLY A 152 -2.17 -21.77 11.60
CA GLY A 152 -2.87 -22.97 11.16
C GLY A 152 -2.26 -23.64 9.92
N PRO A 153 -2.96 -24.63 9.34
CA PRO A 153 -2.38 -25.57 8.39
C PRO A 153 -1.89 -24.94 7.07
N ARG A 154 -2.38 -23.74 6.72
CA ARG A 154 -2.02 -23.02 5.49
C ARG A 154 -0.76 -22.16 5.61
N ALA A 155 -0.07 -22.15 6.75
CA ALA A 155 1.11 -21.31 6.95
C ALA A 155 2.43 -22.10 6.90
N LEU A 156 2.53 -23.11 6.02
CA LEU A 156 3.74 -23.94 5.90
C LEU A 156 4.89 -23.19 5.21
N ALA A 157 4.57 -22.43 4.15
CA ALA A 157 5.51 -21.57 3.45
C ALA A 157 5.84 -20.33 4.28
N GLY A 158 4.81 -19.75 4.91
CA GLY A 158 4.89 -18.57 5.75
C GLY A 158 3.59 -17.78 5.75
N VAL A 159 3.71 -16.51 6.13
CA VAL A 159 2.58 -15.58 6.32
C VAL A 159 2.88 -14.28 5.60
N ILE A 160 1.88 -13.78 4.87
CA ILE A 160 1.84 -12.40 4.37
C ILE A 160 0.73 -11.68 5.11
N GLN A 161 1.10 -10.69 5.89
CA GLN A 161 0.18 -9.87 6.66
C GLN A 161 0.17 -8.46 6.05
N ILE A 162 -0.98 -8.05 5.54
CA ILE A 162 -1.21 -6.72 5.00
C ILE A 162 -1.94 -5.90 6.05
N PHE A 163 -1.43 -4.70 6.32
CA PHE A 163 -2.05 -3.70 7.18
C PHE A 163 -2.57 -2.56 6.33
N THR A 164 -3.78 -2.13 6.62
CA THR A 164 -4.39 -0.99 5.95
C THR A 164 -4.19 0.26 6.78
N LYS A 165 -4.14 1.41 6.11
CA LYS A 165 -4.08 2.72 6.77
C LYS A 165 -5.22 2.86 7.78
N ARG A 166 -4.89 3.44 8.94
CA ARG A 166 -5.81 3.73 10.03
C ARG A 166 -5.81 5.22 10.32
N GLY A 167 -6.89 5.70 10.91
CA GLY A 167 -7.00 7.10 11.29
C GLY A 167 -6.08 7.44 12.45
N GLU A 168 -5.03 8.21 12.17
CA GLU A 168 -4.13 8.77 13.17
C GLU A 168 -4.08 10.29 13.03
N GLY A 169 -4.00 11.00 14.16
CA GLY A 169 -3.90 12.46 14.15
C GLY A 169 -5.12 13.18 13.58
N GLN A 170 -4.88 14.34 12.97
CA GLN A 170 -5.95 15.22 12.46
C GLN A 170 -6.53 14.68 11.15
N PRO A 171 -7.86 14.74 10.96
CA PRO A 171 -8.50 14.36 9.70
C PRO A 171 -7.85 14.97 8.46
N GLY A 172 -7.44 14.10 7.54
CA GLY A 172 -6.81 14.43 6.27
C GLY A 172 -7.60 13.90 5.08
N ILE A 173 -7.29 14.45 3.90
CA ILE A 173 -7.79 13.95 2.61
C ILE A 173 -6.62 13.92 1.64
N SER A 174 -6.44 12.79 0.96
CA SER A 174 -5.46 12.55 -0.08
C SER A 174 -6.17 12.18 -1.37
N LEU A 175 -5.78 12.82 -2.48
CA LEU A 175 -6.32 12.57 -3.82
C LEU A 175 -5.16 12.41 -4.79
N SER A 176 -5.19 11.34 -5.60
CA SER A 176 -4.22 11.16 -6.70
C SER A 176 -4.91 10.70 -7.96
N ALA A 177 -4.34 11.12 -9.09
CA ALA A 177 -4.71 10.64 -10.41
C ALA A 177 -3.45 10.41 -11.24
N GLU A 178 -3.41 9.31 -11.98
CA GLU A 178 -2.27 8.89 -12.78
C GLU A 178 -2.74 8.48 -14.18
N GLY A 179 -1.97 8.86 -15.20
CA GLY A 179 -2.17 8.46 -16.58
C GLY A 179 -0.92 7.79 -17.13
N GLY A 180 -1.09 6.78 -17.98
CA GLY A 180 0.03 6.02 -18.54
C GLY A 180 -0.26 5.35 -19.88
N SER A 181 0.68 4.52 -20.32
CA SER A 181 0.55 3.73 -21.55
C SER A 181 -0.68 2.81 -21.53
N TYR A 182 -1.12 2.35 -22.71
CA TYR A 182 -2.30 1.46 -22.86
C TYR A 182 -3.60 2.07 -22.37
N ASP A 183 -3.77 3.39 -22.58
CA ASP A 183 -4.91 4.18 -22.08
C ASP A 183 -5.17 3.92 -20.58
N THR A 184 -4.08 3.74 -19.82
CA THR A 184 -4.16 3.47 -18.38
C THR A 184 -4.51 4.74 -17.64
N PHE A 185 -5.56 4.68 -16.84
CA PHE A 185 -5.97 5.74 -15.93
C PHE A 185 -6.23 5.15 -14.55
N ARG A 186 -5.63 5.75 -13.53
CA ARG A 186 -5.84 5.40 -12.12
C ARG A 186 -6.27 6.63 -11.36
N GLU A 187 -7.29 6.46 -10.53
CA GLU A 187 -7.75 7.47 -9.58
C GLU A 187 -7.85 6.85 -8.19
N TRP A 188 -7.53 7.66 -7.19
CA TRP A 188 -7.50 7.24 -5.81
C TRP A 188 -7.87 8.41 -4.91
N SER A 189 -8.68 8.12 -3.91
CA SER A 189 -9.07 9.07 -2.88
C SER A 189 -9.11 8.38 -1.52
N GLN A 190 -8.52 9.02 -0.52
CA GLN A 190 -8.59 8.57 0.87
C GLN A 190 -8.83 9.73 1.82
N SER A 191 -9.53 9.42 2.90
CA SER A 191 -9.61 10.25 4.08
C SER A 191 -9.47 9.39 5.32
N ASP A 192 -8.62 9.83 6.22
CA ASP A 192 -8.37 9.17 7.49
C ASP A 192 -8.12 10.22 8.58
N GLY A 193 -8.33 9.83 9.82
CA GLY A 193 -8.01 10.64 10.98
C GLY A 193 -8.68 10.17 12.25
N LYS A 194 -8.37 10.87 13.34
CA LYS A 194 -8.89 10.57 14.68
C LYS A 194 -9.58 11.79 15.29
N ILE A 195 -10.81 11.59 15.76
CA ILE A 195 -11.63 12.59 16.44
C ILE A 195 -12.01 12.03 17.80
N ASP A 196 -11.39 12.57 18.86
CA ASP A 196 -11.51 12.09 20.24
C ASP A 196 -11.22 10.58 20.33
N ASN A 197 -12.26 9.79 20.66
CA ASN A 197 -12.24 8.35 20.84
C ASN A 197 -12.63 7.59 19.57
N PHE A 198 -12.81 8.26 18.44
CA PHE A 198 -13.18 7.64 17.16
C PHE A 198 -12.06 7.81 16.15
N ASP A 199 -11.62 6.71 15.56
CA ASP A 199 -10.68 6.70 14.44
C ASP A 199 -11.36 6.17 13.18
N TYR A 200 -10.98 6.69 12.02
CA TYR A 200 -11.52 6.21 10.75
C TYR A 200 -10.47 6.28 9.63
N SER A 201 -10.61 5.40 8.66
CA SER A 201 -9.90 5.42 7.39
C SER A 201 -10.85 4.94 6.31
N VAL A 202 -11.03 5.73 5.26
CA VAL A 202 -11.87 5.40 4.11
C VAL A 202 -11.09 5.67 2.85
N GLY A 203 -11.00 4.67 1.99
CA GLY A 203 -10.30 4.74 0.72
C GLY A 203 -11.16 4.19 -0.42
N ALA A 204 -10.96 4.76 -1.60
CA ALA A 204 -11.54 4.27 -2.84
C ALA A 204 -10.54 4.47 -3.98
N SER A 205 -10.40 3.45 -4.82
CA SER A 205 -9.55 3.53 -6.00
C SER A 205 -10.21 2.87 -7.21
N ARG A 206 -9.84 3.39 -8.38
CA ARG A 206 -10.24 2.84 -9.67
C ARG A 206 -9.06 2.82 -10.60
N LEU A 207 -8.91 1.72 -11.33
CA LEU A 207 -7.88 1.51 -12.33
C LEU A 207 -8.52 0.97 -13.60
N ASP A 208 -8.36 1.68 -14.71
CA ASP A 208 -8.77 1.25 -16.04
C ASP A 208 -7.53 1.16 -16.94
N THR A 209 -7.41 0.11 -17.75
CA THR A 209 -6.33 -0.06 -18.74
C THR A 209 -6.78 -0.96 -19.89
N ASP A 210 -6.38 -0.65 -21.12
CA ASP A 210 -6.67 -1.49 -22.29
C ASP A 210 -5.70 -2.67 -22.43
N ASN A 211 -4.66 -2.72 -21.56
CA ASN A 211 -3.56 -3.67 -21.63
C ASN A 211 -2.84 -3.67 -23.00
N ALA A 212 -1.80 -4.50 -23.13
CA ALA A 212 -0.97 -4.57 -24.34
C ALA A 212 -1.56 -5.42 -25.48
N ARG A 213 -2.71 -6.07 -25.28
CA ARG A 213 -3.29 -7.05 -26.22
C ARG A 213 -4.75 -6.68 -26.52
N PRO A 214 -5.24 -6.86 -27.76
CA PRO A 214 -6.66 -6.65 -28.07
C PRO A 214 -7.58 -7.54 -27.22
N ASN A 215 -8.77 -7.02 -26.88
CA ASN A 215 -9.80 -7.72 -26.09
C ASN A 215 -9.30 -8.21 -24.73
N ASN A 216 -8.55 -7.37 -24.03
CA ASN A 216 -7.95 -7.68 -22.74
C ASN A 216 -8.00 -6.47 -21.81
N ASN A 217 -9.04 -5.64 -21.92
CA ASN A 217 -9.22 -4.46 -21.09
C ASN A 217 -9.42 -4.88 -19.63
N TYR A 218 -8.72 -4.23 -18.70
CA TYR A 218 -8.85 -4.50 -17.28
C TYR A 218 -9.37 -3.27 -16.56
N ARG A 219 -10.38 -3.49 -15.70
CA ARG A 219 -10.95 -2.48 -14.83
C ARG A 219 -10.99 -3.02 -13.41
N ASN A 220 -10.54 -2.23 -12.45
CA ASN A 220 -10.64 -2.56 -11.03
C ASN A 220 -11.26 -1.38 -10.30
N THR A 221 -12.18 -1.65 -9.40
CA THR A 221 -12.71 -0.67 -8.45
C THR A 221 -12.62 -1.29 -7.07
N ALA A 222 -11.88 -0.64 -6.19
CA ALA A 222 -11.68 -1.06 -4.82
C ALA A 222 -12.15 0.03 -3.86
N GLY A 223 -12.62 -0.39 -2.69
CA GLY A 223 -12.98 0.49 -1.60
C GLY A 223 -12.71 -0.18 -0.28
N ILE A 224 -12.27 0.60 0.69
CA ILE A 224 -12.03 0.15 2.05
C ILE A 224 -12.57 1.16 3.04
N ALA A 225 -13.07 0.67 4.16
CA ALA A 225 -13.43 1.49 5.30
C ALA A 225 -13.04 0.75 6.58
N ASP A 226 -12.18 1.35 7.38
CA ASP A 226 -11.88 0.95 8.75
C ASP A 226 -12.44 2.04 9.68
N VAL A 227 -13.20 1.62 10.69
CA VAL A 227 -13.75 2.53 11.71
C VAL A 227 -13.50 1.92 13.07
N GLY A 228 -12.93 2.71 13.98
CA GLY A 228 -12.62 2.32 15.34
C GLY A 228 -13.24 3.23 16.39
N TRP A 229 -13.60 2.64 17.52
CA TRP A 229 -14.00 3.34 18.73
C TRP A 229 -13.18 2.84 19.93
N SER A 230 -12.52 3.77 20.61
CA SER A 230 -11.67 3.54 21.77
C SER A 230 -12.21 4.27 22.99
N PRO A 231 -13.09 3.66 23.81
CA PRO A 231 -13.60 4.30 25.03
C PRO A 231 -12.52 4.60 26.07
N ASN A 232 -11.39 3.90 26.01
CA ASN A 232 -10.20 4.12 26.82
C ASN A 232 -8.96 3.65 26.05
N GLU A 233 -7.78 3.76 26.65
CA GLU A 233 -6.51 3.38 26.02
C GLU A 233 -6.31 1.87 25.87
N GLN A 234 -7.05 1.04 26.61
CA GLN A 234 -6.88 -0.42 26.58
C GLN A 234 -7.83 -1.13 25.61
N LEU A 235 -8.96 -0.51 25.24
CA LEU A 235 -10.01 -1.14 24.44
C LEU A 235 -10.21 -0.35 23.15
N ARG A 236 -10.09 -1.03 22.02
CA ARG A 236 -10.56 -0.56 20.70
C ARG A 236 -11.54 -1.56 20.12
N ILE A 237 -12.69 -1.08 19.68
CA ILE A 237 -13.67 -1.85 18.93
C ILE A 237 -13.65 -1.32 17.50
N GLY A 238 -13.26 -2.18 16.56
CA GLY A 238 -13.10 -1.81 15.15
C GLY A 238 -14.04 -2.60 14.23
N SER A 239 -14.35 -2.00 13.08
CA SER A 239 -15.01 -2.66 11.96
C SER A 239 -14.26 -2.35 10.68
N LEU A 240 -14.01 -3.38 9.88
CA LEU A 240 -13.31 -3.29 8.61
C LEU A 240 -14.25 -3.79 7.50
N PHE A 241 -14.43 -2.96 6.48
CA PHE A 241 -15.18 -3.27 5.28
C PHE A 241 -14.26 -3.15 4.08
N THR A 242 -14.25 -4.17 3.24
CA THR A 242 -13.50 -4.18 1.98
C THR A 242 -14.45 -4.50 0.83
N TYR A 243 -14.25 -3.81 -0.27
CA TYR A 243 -14.99 -4.01 -1.51
C TYR A 243 -13.98 -4.00 -2.66
N SER A 244 -14.07 -4.98 -3.55
CA SER A 244 -13.27 -5.03 -4.76
C SER A 244 -14.08 -5.69 -5.84
N VAL A 245 -14.18 -5.03 -6.98
CA VAL A 245 -14.79 -5.56 -8.20
C VAL A 245 -13.80 -5.36 -9.34
N SER A 246 -13.58 -6.41 -10.12
CA SER A 246 -12.63 -6.37 -11.22
C SER A 246 -13.24 -7.05 -12.44
N ASP A 247 -13.07 -6.41 -13.60
CA ASP A 247 -13.55 -6.86 -14.90
C ASP A 247 -12.35 -7.00 -15.85
N THR A 248 -12.34 -8.08 -16.64
CA THR A 248 -11.32 -8.41 -17.66
C THR A 248 -11.99 -8.75 -18.99
#